data_AF-A0A809SIG3-F1
#
_entry.id   AF-A0A809SIG3-F1
#
_cell.length_a   1.000
_cell.length_b   1.000
_cell.length_c   1.000
_cell.angle_alpha   90.00
_cell.angle_beta   90.00
_cell.angle_gamma   90.00
#
_symmetry.space_group_name_H-M   'P 1'
#
loop_
_entity.id
_entity.type
_entity.pdbx_description
1 polymer ?
#
loop_
_entity_poly.entity_id
_entity_poly.type
_entity_poly.pdbx_seq_one_letter_code
_entity_poly.pdbx_strand_id
1 'polypeptide(L)'
;MKINLDNALKLWRLRYGNESEIQDYTGKWIKRDHYEGSGISSDYVWNIDHLIPKSRGGGDNQDNLVICHVETNEEKADRTSWIGYDADGDWINLQINRKRIINQDTREVLYDPKWYKQKYRIQIRQTQQN
;
A
#
# COMPACT_ATOMS: atom_id res chain seq x y z
N MET A 1 4.12 -0.40 14.17
CA MET A 1 5.11 -1.40 13.72
C MET A 1 6.35 -0.63 13.28
N LYS A 2 7.56 -0.99 13.72
CA LYS A 2 8.76 -0.31 13.23
C LYS A 2 8.91 -0.56 11.72
N ILE A 3 9.04 0.48 10.91
CA ILE A 3 9.23 0.35 9.46
C ILE A 3 10.68 -0.08 9.20
N ASN A 4 10.85 -1.28 8.64
CA ASN A 4 12.10 -1.89 8.19
C ASN A 4 11.75 -3.05 7.24
N LEU A 5 12.75 -3.60 6.54
CA LEU A 5 12.58 -4.70 5.58
C LEU A 5 11.80 -5.88 6.16
N ASP A 6 12.22 -6.41 7.32
CA ASP A 6 11.58 -7.59 7.93
C ASP A 6 10.09 -7.38 8.20
N ASN A 7 9.74 -6.22 8.76
CA ASN A 7 8.35 -5.89 9.08
C ASN A 7 7.55 -5.52 7.83
N ALA A 8 8.19 -4.95 6.81
CA ALA A 8 7.56 -4.69 5.52
C ALA A 8 7.21 -6.00 4.80
N LEU A 9 8.11 -6.99 4.79
CA LEU A 9 7.84 -8.31 4.23
C LEU A 9 6.76 -9.07 5.02
N LYS A 10 6.72 -8.91 6.35
CA LYS A 10 5.60 -9.43 7.17
C LYS A 10 4.27 -8.78 6.79
N LEU A 11 4.26 -7.46 6.56
CA LEU A 11 3.07 -6.73 6.13
C LEU A 11 2.64 -7.16 4.71
N TRP A 12 3.59 -7.37 3.80
CA TRP A 12 3.34 -7.92 2.47
C TRP A 12 2.67 -9.29 2.58
N ARG A 13 3.26 -10.23 3.32
CA ARG A 13 2.69 -11.58 3.50
C ARG A 13 1.32 -11.55 4.19
N LEU A 14 1.10 -10.62 5.11
CA LEU A 14 -0.21 -10.41 5.75
C LEU A 14 -1.28 -10.00 4.73
N ARG A 15 -0.93 -9.20 3.72
CA ARG A 15 -1.86 -8.65 2.74
C ARG A 15 -2.04 -9.53 1.50
N TYR A 16 -0.92 -9.89 0.91
CA TYR A 16 -0.86 -10.54 -0.39
C TYR A 16 -0.51 -12.02 -0.28
N GLY A 17 -0.06 -12.51 0.88
CA GLY A 17 0.30 -13.92 1.04
C GLY A 17 1.63 -14.23 0.35
N ASN A 18 1.61 -15.12 -0.64
CA ASN A 18 2.81 -15.57 -1.35
C ASN A 18 3.02 -14.87 -2.70
N GLU A 19 2.18 -13.91 -3.09
CA GLU A 19 2.34 -13.16 -4.33
C GLU A 19 3.74 -12.54 -4.42
N SER A 20 4.40 -12.73 -5.57
CA SER A 20 5.73 -12.17 -5.86
C SER A 20 5.65 -10.76 -6.45
N GLU A 21 4.53 -10.40 -7.05
CA GLU A 21 4.28 -9.10 -7.64
C GLU A 21 2.81 -8.70 -7.50
N ILE A 22 2.54 -7.42 -7.32
CA ILE A 22 1.20 -6.84 -7.26
C ILE A 22 1.22 -5.44 -7.89
N GLN A 23 0.06 -4.92 -8.25
CA GLN A 23 -0.12 -3.51 -8.59
C GLN A 23 -0.48 -2.71 -7.35
N ASP A 24 0.11 -1.52 -7.19
CA ASP A 24 -0.28 -0.59 -6.13
C ASP A 24 -1.63 0.10 -6.43
N TYR A 25 -2.05 1.04 -5.58
CA TYR A 25 -3.33 1.72 -5.74
C TYR A 25 -3.42 2.65 -6.95
N THR A 26 -2.31 2.91 -7.65
CA THR A 26 -2.26 3.64 -8.93
C THR A 26 -2.07 2.73 -10.12
N GLY A 27 -1.97 1.41 -9.92
CA GLY A 27 -1.76 0.43 -10.97
C GLY A 27 -0.28 0.14 -11.28
N LYS A 28 0.67 0.82 -10.61
CA LYS A 28 2.11 0.59 -10.82
C LYS A 28 2.52 -0.76 -10.23
N TRP A 29 3.27 -1.54 -11.01
CA TRP A 29 3.75 -2.85 -10.58
C TRP A 29 4.85 -2.73 -9.54
N ILE A 30 4.80 -3.57 -8.51
CA ILE A 30 5.85 -3.70 -7.49
C ILE A 30 6.15 -5.17 -7.23
N LYS A 31 7.42 -5.48 -6.96
CA LYS A 31 7.88 -6.85 -6.71
C LYS A 31 8.27 -7.00 -5.25
N ARG A 32 7.78 -8.07 -4.61
CA ARG A 32 7.96 -8.33 -3.17
C ARG A 32 9.41 -8.15 -2.73
N ASP A 33 10.35 -8.69 -3.50
CA ASP A 33 11.76 -8.74 -3.13
C ASP A 33 12.50 -7.43 -3.47
N HIS A 34 11.83 -6.46 -4.13
CA HIS A 34 12.37 -5.15 -4.53
C HIS A 34 12.01 -4.04 -3.54
N TYR A 35 12.11 -4.32 -2.23
CA TYR A 35 11.87 -3.30 -1.20
C TYR A 35 12.96 -2.22 -1.22
N GLU A 36 12.59 -0.96 -1.00
CA GLU A 36 13.51 0.18 -0.90
C GLU A 36 14.60 -0.05 0.16
N GLY A 37 15.86 0.13 -0.24
CA GLY A 37 17.01 -0.16 0.63
C GLY A 37 17.50 -1.62 0.59
N SER A 38 16.92 -2.48 -0.25
CA SER A 38 17.45 -3.82 -0.55
C SER A 38 18.72 -3.80 -1.44
N GLY A 39 19.06 -2.66 -2.03
CA GLY A 39 20.17 -2.51 -2.98
C GLY A 39 19.82 -2.88 -4.43
N ILE A 40 18.55 -3.24 -4.71
CA ILE A 40 18.05 -3.52 -6.05
C ILE A 40 17.64 -2.19 -6.72
N SER A 41 18.15 -1.94 -7.93
CA SER A 41 17.70 -0.86 -8.81
C SER A 41 16.75 -1.42 -9.85
N SER A 42 15.50 -0.96 -9.89
CA SER A 42 14.44 -1.53 -10.73
C SER A 42 13.21 -0.61 -10.81
N ASP A 43 12.41 -0.74 -11.87
CA ASP A 43 11.11 -0.05 -12.03
C ASP A 43 9.96 -0.67 -11.20
N TYR A 44 10.31 -1.48 -10.19
CA TYR A 44 9.35 -2.22 -9.36
C TYR A 44 9.59 -1.98 -7.86
N VAL A 45 10.35 -0.93 -7.53
CA VAL A 45 10.80 -0.65 -6.17
C VAL A 45 9.64 -0.08 -5.35
N TRP A 46 9.50 -0.57 -4.13
CA TRP A 46 8.38 -0.20 -3.25
C TRP A 46 8.83 0.11 -1.84
N ASN A 47 8.05 0.92 -1.15
CA ASN A 47 8.23 1.19 0.26
C ASN A 47 6.88 1.26 1.00
N ILE A 48 6.91 1.70 2.26
CA ILE A 48 5.71 1.85 3.07
C ILE A 48 5.42 3.34 3.23
N ASP A 49 4.22 3.73 2.83
CA ASP A 49 3.68 5.06 3.05
C ASP A 49 2.61 5.07 4.16
N HIS A 50 2.39 6.24 4.74
CA HIS A 50 1.33 6.51 5.71
C HIS A 50 0.13 7.17 5.04
N LEU A 51 -1.05 6.55 5.15
CA LEU A 51 -2.32 7.12 4.71
C LEU A 51 -2.57 8.48 5.38
N ILE A 52 -2.51 8.53 6.70
CA ILE A 52 -2.42 9.79 7.42
C ILE A 52 -0.93 10.03 7.70
N PRO A 53 -0.31 11.08 7.12
CA PRO A 53 1.11 11.36 7.32
C PRO A 53 1.47 11.60 8.79
N LYS A 54 2.73 11.34 9.15
CA LYS A 54 3.24 11.61 10.50
C LYS A 54 3.12 13.09 10.89
N SER A 55 3.37 13.99 9.94
CA SER A 55 3.19 15.45 10.11
C SER A 55 1.75 15.84 10.43
N ARG A 56 0.77 14.95 10.24
CA ARG A 56 -0.65 15.13 10.53
C ARG A 56 -1.15 14.21 11.66
N GLY A 57 -0.25 13.68 12.49
CA GLY A 57 -0.58 12.84 13.64
C GLY A 57 -0.87 11.38 13.32
N GLY A 58 -0.56 10.92 12.10
CA GLY A 58 -0.67 9.51 11.74
C GLY A 58 0.42 8.65 12.38
N GLY A 59 0.04 7.44 12.80
CA GLY A 59 0.93 6.48 13.46
C GLY A 59 1.38 5.34 12.56
N ASP A 60 2.32 4.53 13.06
CA ASP A 60 2.85 3.34 12.38
C ASP A 60 1.94 2.09 12.55
N ASN A 61 0.64 2.29 12.79
CA ASN A 61 -0.34 1.22 12.92
C ASN A 61 -0.61 0.61 11.54
N GLN A 62 -0.74 -0.72 11.45
CA GLN A 62 -0.88 -1.42 10.16
C GLN A 62 -2.05 -0.93 9.29
N ASP A 63 -3.11 -0.38 9.91
CA ASP A 63 -4.26 0.16 9.20
C ASP A 63 -4.05 1.59 8.65
N ASN A 64 -2.93 2.23 9.01
CA ASN A 64 -2.48 3.51 8.48
C ASN A 64 -1.34 3.36 7.47
N LEU A 65 -0.83 2.15 7.26
CA LEU A 65 0.27 1.89 6.34
C LEU A 65 -0.25 1.40 5.00
N VAL A 66 0.37 1.80 3.90
CA VAL A 66 0.11 1.29 2.54
C VAL A 66 1.43 0.81 1.93
N ILE A 67 1.37 -0.27 1.16
CA ILE A 67 2.50 -0.77 0.37
C ILE A 67 2.27 -0.20 -1.02
N CYS A 68 3.20 0.59 -1.54
CA CYS A 68 3.08 1.23 -2.86
C CYS A 68 4.44 1.44 -3.51
N HIS A 69 4.43 1.77 -4.81
CA HIS A 69 5.63 2.16 -5.53
C HIS A 69 6.29 3.38 -4.88
N VAL A 70 7.62 3.50 -4.98
CA VAL A 70 8.35 4.65 -4.40
C VAL A 70 7.91 5.97 -5.03
N GLU A 71 7.74 6.02 -6.34
CA GLU A 71 7.24 7.21 -7.05
C GLU A 71 5.83 7.59 -6.59
N THR A 72 4.94 6.60 -6.42
CA THR A 72 3.58 6.81 -5.89
C THR A 72 3.62 7.44 -4.49
N ASN A 73 4.56 7.01 -3.64
CA ASN A 73 4.77 7.60 -2.33
C ASN A 73 5.32 9.04 -2.44
N GLU A 74 6.30 9.29 -3.31
CA GLU A 74 6.86 10.62 -3.56
C GLU A 74 5.81 11.62 -4.09
N GLU A 75 4.97 11.19 -5.02
CA GLU A 75 3.85 11.98 -5.54
C GLU A 75 2.85 12.35 -4.44
N LYS A 76 2.50 11.39 -3.58
CA LYS A 76 1.58 11.66 -2.46
C LYS A 76 2.24 12.55 -1.41
N ALA A 77 3.45 12.22 -0.98
CA ALA A 77 4.17 12.82 0.13
C ALA A 77 3.28 12.97 1.39
N ASP A 78 3.33 14.13 2.03
CA ASP A 78 2.56 14.49 3.22
C ASP A 78 1.12 14.97 2.94
N ARG A 79 0.56 14.60 1.78
CA ARG A 79 -0.78 15.02 1.36
C ARG A 79 -1.83 13.96 1.71
N THR A 80 -3.05 14.43 1.93
CA THR A 80 -4.26 13.59 2.04
C THR A 80 -5.24 13.83 0.90
N SER A 81 -4.90 14.76 0.01
CA SER A 81 -5.54 14.97 -1.29
C SER A 81 -4.47 15.47 -2.26
N TRP A 82 -4.35 14.86 -3.43
CA TRP A 82 -3.32 15.18 -4.41
C TRP A 82 -3.78 14.76 -5.81
N ILE A 83 -3.07 15.23 -6.83
CA ILE A 83 -3.16 14.69 -8.18
C ILE A 83 -1.95 13.78 -8.35
N GLY A 84 -2.18 12.53 -8.74
CA GLY A 84 -1.13 11.56 -9.08
C GLY A 84 -1.30 11.05 -10.50
N TYR A 85 -0.50 10.06 -10.86
CA TYR A 85 -0.59 9.40 -12.16
C TYR A 85 -0.88 7.91 -11.99
N ASP A 86 -1.75 7.37 -12.83
CA ASP A 86 -1.97 5.92 -12.89
C ASP A 86 -0.82 5.18 -13.62
N ALA A 87 -1.06 3.91 -13.98
CA ALA A 87 -0.09 3.08 -14.70
C ALA A 87 0.08 3.47 -16.18
N ASP A 88 -0.94 4.12 -16.77
CA ASP A 88 -0.92 4.56 -18.16
C ASP A 88 -0.33 5.98 -18.29
N GLY A 89 -0.09 6.65 -17.15
CA GLY A 89 0.44 8.01 -17.08
C GLY A 89 -0.65 9.08 -17.11
N ASP A 90 -1.92 8.67 -16.97
CA ASP A 90 -3.04 9.59 -16.92
C ASP A 90 -3.19 10.20 -15.52
N TRP A 91 -3.60 11.46 -15.49
CA TRP A 91 -3.81 12.21 -14.25
C TRP A 91 -5.06 11.71 -13.51
N ILE A 92 -4.92 11.44 -12.22
CA ILE A 92 -6.02 11.01 -11.35
C ILE A 92 -6.11 11.86 -10.08
N ASN A 93 -7.32 12.30 -9.71
CA ASN A 93 -7.54 13.03 -8.47
C ASN A 93 -7.72 12.06 -7.31
N LEU A 94 -6.83 12.13 -6.31
CA LEU A 94 -6.81 11.19 -5.19
C LEU A 94 -7.12 11.89 -3.87
N GLN A 95 -7.86 11.21 -3.01
CA GLN A 95 -8.13 11.66 -1.65
C GLN A 95 -8.18 10.51 -0.67
N ILE A 96 -7.71 10.78 0.54
CA ILE A 96 -7.84 9.87 1.67
C ILE A 96 -9.11 10.18 2.45
N ASN A 97 -10.00 9.20 2.53
CA ASN A 97 -11.27 9.30 3.25
C ASN A 97 -11.51 8.06 4.12
N ARG A 98 -11.56 8.27 5.44
CA ARG A 98 -11.68 7.19 6.44
C ARG A 98 -10.61 6.10 6.27
N LYS A 99 -9.35 6.52 6.09
CA LYS A 99 -8.19 5.65 5.81
C LYS A 99 -8.33 4.78 4.55
N ARG A 100 -9.06 5.26 3.54
CA ARG A 100 -9.14 4.64 2.21
C ARG A 100 -8.64 5.63 1.18
N ILE A 101 -8.05 5.14 0.11
CA ILE A 101 -7.68 5.97 -1.05
C ILE A 101 -8.82 5.89 -2.04
N ILE A 102 -9.30 7.05 -2.48
CA ILE A 102 -10.44 7.19 -3.38
C ILE A 102 -10.03 8.01 -4.59
N ASN A 103 -10.36 7.52 -5.79
CA ASN A 103 -10.37 8.33 -7.00
C ASN A 103 -11.56 9.29 -6.95
N GLN A 104 -11.32 10.59 -6.92
CA GLN A 104 -12.36 11.61 -6.80
C GLN A 104 -13.21 11.74 -8.07
N ASP A 105 -12.65 11.41 -9.22
CA ASP A 105 -13.32 11.53 -10.52
C ASP A 105 -14.30 10.37 -10.72
N THR A 106 -13.88 9.14 -10.41
CA THR A 106 -14.69 7.93 -10.60
C THR A 106 -15.45 7.50 -9.33
N ARG A 107 -15.06 8.05 -8.17
CA ARG A 107 -15.54 7.67 -6.82
C ARG A 107 -15.15 6.24 -6.41
N GLU A 108 -14.24 5.61 -7.14
CA GLU A 108 -13.74 4.27 -6.85
C GLU A 108 -12.86 4.26 -5.59
N VAL A 109 -12.98 3.20 -4.79
CA VAL A 109 -12.07 2.94 -3.66
C VAL A 109 -10.88 2.13 -4.19
N LEU A 110 -9.75 2.80 -4.40
CA LEU A 110 -8.52 2.18 -4.93
C LEU A 110 -7.74 1.40 -3.86
N TYR A 111 -7.94 1.74 -2.58
CA TYR A 111 -7.34 1.00 -1.47
C TYR A 111 -8.17 1.09 -0.19
N ASP A 112 -8.40 -0.06 0.45
CA ASP A 112 -8.92 -0.15 1.81
C ASP A 112 -8.04 -1.09 2.67
N PRO A 113 -7.46 -0.61 3.79
CA PRO A 113 -6.65 -1.45 4.68
C PRO A 113 -7.41 -2.63 5.30
N LYS A 114 -8.75 -2.66 5.22
CA LYS A 114 -9.59 -3.75 5.71
C LYS A 114 -9.70 -4.93 4.74
N TRP A 115 -9.44 -4.76 3.45
CA TRP A 115 -9.53 -5.84 2.45
C TRP A 115 -8.76 -7.09 2.89
N TYR A 116 -7.60 -6.87 3.49
CA TYR A 116 -6.69 -7.93 3.91
C TYR A 116 -7.06 -8.57 5.26
N LYS A 117 -7.78 -7.84 6.13
CA LYS A 117 -8.24 -8.37 7.43
C LYS A 117 -9.31 -9.46 7.25
N GLN A 118 -10.07 -9.42 6.16
CA GLN A 118 -11.13 -10.38 5.86
C GLN A 118 -10.56 -11.71 5.33
N LYS A 119 -9.56 -11.65 4.45
CA LYS A 119 -8.85 -12.83 3.90
C LYS A 119 -8.14 -13.64 5.00
N TYR A 120 -7.49 -12.96 5.94
CA TYR A 120 -6.80 -13.60 7.07
C TYR A 120 -7.74 -14.31 8.05
N ARG A 121 -8.93 -13.75 8.33
CA ARG A 121 -9.94 -14.39 9.21
C ARG A 121 -10.49 -15.68 8.62
N ILE A 122 -10.56 -15.79 7.29
CA ILE A 122 -11.01 -17.01 6.61
C ILE A 122 -9.93 -18.09 6.64
N GLN A 123 -8.66 -17.73 6.39
CA GLN A 123 -7.53 -18.68 6.43
C GLN A 123 -7.27 -19.30 7.82
N ILE A 124 -7.39 -18.51 8.91
CA ILE A 124 -7.22 -19.04 10.27
C ILE A 124 -8.32 -20.06 10.63
N ARG A 125 -9.55 -19.83 10.18
CA ARG A 125 -10.67 -20.77 10.45
C ARG A 125 -10.50 -22.11 9.74
N GLN A 126 -9.92 -22.12 8.54
CA GLN A 126 -9.68 -23.36 7.78
C GLN A 126 -8.49 -24.16 8.30
N THR A 127 -7.50 -23.51 8.92
CA THR A 127 -6.32 -24.19 9.51
C THR A 127 -6.56 -24.73 10.91
N GLN A 128 -7.59 -24.26 11.63
CA GLN A 128 -7.99 -24.81 12.93
C GLN A 128 -9.03 -25.94 12.85
N GLN A 129 -9.44 -26.32 11.64
CA GLN A 129 -10.38 -27.42 11.39
C GLN A 129 -9.71 -28.70 10.84
N ASN A 130 -8.38 -28.72 10.74
CA ASN A 130 -7.59 -29.87 10.33
C ASN A 130 -6.68 -30.36 11.46
#